data_AF-A0A7S3P3E4-F1
#
_entry.id   AF-A0A7S3P3E4-F1
#
_cell.length_a   1.000
_cell.length_b   1.000
_cell.length_c   1.000
_cell.angle_alpha   90.00
_cell.angle_beta   90.00
_cell.angle_gamma   90.00
#
_symmetry.space_group_name_H-M   'P 1'
#
loop_
_entity.id
_entity.type
_entity.pdbx_description
1 polymer ?
#
loop_
_entity_poly.entity_id
_entity_poly.type
_entity_poly.pdbx_seq_one_letter_code
_entity_poly.pdbx_strand_id
1 'polypeptide(L)'
;MSAMDANVVEFYRQIYADLAVDSGEAAALTDFLTGLNPPPDKLLWMRATAFRVASEFLGDDKDSNVSLLRTANFIVHAIETNCMQPRALDGAGPVDEEALSDFYKTIFEDMTVNSDENAGLIKFFKEDNPPDADSMVTVRATVFKVACDFLSDDDKDHNTQLLRCINVVVHAFEMTCLSPKPFELKEEEVMNLDVDLPEAVNQLWALDANRLDPNRDYTINVQEGKKPYWAEDKAEDPLFSYVDQSVLRRPTYSAFIALLDNYSSETGIEEVVTHTERAEVKKFLRRVMETKPMQFCHRYCHAKNPDLVPSSRDGFIGLLQKIWFDLYHRSTARDSSGFEHVFVGEVKDGKISGFHNWVRLYLEEKAGHLDYRGYIKPRSSNEASTNNDDQLLTIQFTWNGVEKSVGSSFIGTSPEFELALYTMCFLVGEEENDITLAMGEDTFEVTIKCFRMARDKVGTSFPEIKSHYD
;
A
#
# COMPACT_ATOMS: atom_id res chain seq x y z
N MET A 1 -5.59 -4.12 12.71
CA MET A 1 -4.12 -4.07 12.61
C MET A 1 -3.67 -5.38 11.99
N SER A 2 -3.03 -5.34 10.81
CA SER A 2 -2.49 -6.57 10.19
C SER A 2 -1.57 -7.26 11.19
N ALA A 3 -1.54 -8.60 11.18
CA ALA A 3 -0.71 -9.36 12.12
C ALA A 3 0.76 -8.95 12.03
N MET A 4 1.24 -8.63 10.81
CA MET A 4 2.59 -8.11 10.57
C MET A 4 2.81 -6.77 11.30
N ASP A 5 1.91 -5.81 11.12
CA ASP A 5 2.06 -4.48 11.70
C ASP A 5 2.00 -4.54 13.24
N ALA A 6 1.13 -5.38 13.80
CA ALA A 6 1.03 -5.63 15.24
C ALA A 6 2.35 -6.12 15.82
N ASN A 7 2.93 -7.13 15.17
CA ASN A 7 4.18 -7.74 15.59
C ASN A 7 5.33 -6.74 15.54
N VAL A 8 5.39 -5.86 14.52
CA VAL A 8 6.42 -4.82 14.42
C VAL A 8 6.29 -3.79 15.54
N VAL A 9 5.08 -3.29 15.80
CA VAL A 9 4.87 -2.30 16.87
C VAL A 9 5.23 -2.86 18.23
N GLU A 10 4.80 -4.08 18.54
CA GLU A 10 5.09 -4.74 19.80
C GLU A 10 6.60 -5.00 19.96
N PHE A 11 7.25 -5.50 18.90
CA PHE A 11 8.69 -5.74 18.93
C PHE A 11 9.49 -4.46 19.16
N TYR A 12 9.13 -3.34 18.51
CA TYR A 12 9.79 -2.06 18.77
C TYR A 12 9.56 -1.55 20.19
N ARG A 13 8.36 -1.72 20.76
CA ARG A 13 8.11 -1.35 22.16
C ARG A 13 9.00 -2.13 23.12
N GLN A 14 9.23 -3.42 22.85
CA GLN A 14 10.11 -4.24 23.66
C GLN A 14 11.56 -3.73 23.61
N ILE A 15 12.08 -3.42 22.42
CA ILE A 15 13.43 -2.86 22.26
C ILE A 15 13.55 -1.49 22.96
N TYR A 16 12.57 -0.60 22.79
CA TYR A 16 12.62 0.72 23.41
C TYR A 16 12.41 0.71 24.93
N ALA A 17 11.87 -0.37 25.51
CA ALA A 17 11.70 -0.49 26.95
C ALA A 17 13.03 -0.73 27.69
N ASP A 18 14.01 -1.38 27.06
CA ASP A 18 15.34 -1.61 27.65
C ASP A 18 16.25 -0.37 27.51
N LEU A 19 16.11 0.39 26.42
CA LEU A 19 17.00 1.50 26.03
C LEU A 19 18.49 1.11 25.93
N ALA A 20 18.80 -0.18 26.04
CA ALA A 20 20.05 -0.80 25.68
C ALA A 20 19.92 -1.43 24.29
N VAL A 21 21.03 -1.48 23.57
CA VAL A 21 21.17 -2.37 22.42
C VAL A 21 22.48 -3.11 22.62
N ASP A 22 22.40 -4.34 23.13
CA ASP A 22 23.53 -5.24 23.19
C ASP A 22 23.66 -6.12 21.93
N SER A 23 24.71 -6.94 21.87
CA SER A 23 24.91 -7.84 20.73
C SER A 23 23.81 -8.89 20.55
N GLY A 24 23.12 -9.26 21.63
CA GLY A 24 22.00 -10.19 21.62
C GLY A 24 20.74 -9.56 21.02
N GLU A 25 20.42 -8.33 21.40
CA GLU A 25 19.30 -7.57 20.83
C GLU A 25 19.53 -7.26 19.34
N ALA A 26 20.79 -7.01 18.97
CA ALA A 26 21.17 -6.85 17.57
C ALA A 26 20.92 -8.10 16.72
N ALA A 27 21.22 -9.28 17.26
CA ALA A 27 20.91 -10.55 16.62
C ALA A 27 19.39 -10.77 16.55
N ALA A 28 18.66 -10.51 17.64
CA ALA A 28 17.22 -10.66 17.70
C ALA A 28 16.47 -9.78 16.68
N LEU A 29 16.90 -8.53 16.50
CA LEU A 29 16.33 -7.63 15.49
C LEU A 29 16.62 -8.11 14.06
N THR A 30 17.82 -8.64 13.81
CA THR A 30 18.19 -9.23 12.51
C THR A 30 17.35 -10.46 12.20
N ASP A 31 17.19 -11.35 13.18
CA ASP A 31 16.34 -12.55 13.07
C ASP A 31 14.87 -12.18 12.88
N PHE A 32 14.39 -11.17 13.61
CA PHE A 32 13.03 -10.64 13.47
C PHE A 32 12.78 -10.11 12.06
N LEU A 33 13.63 -9.21 11.55
CA LEU A 33 13.48 -8.65 10.19
C LEU A 33 13.60 -9.72 9.10
N THR A 34 14.52 -10.67 9.29
CA THR A 34 14.69 -11.80 8.38
C THR A 34 13.43 -12.65 8.38
N GLY A 35 12.89 -13.03 9.54
CA GLY A 35 11.67 -13.82 9.65
C GLY A 35 10.43 -13.08 9.10
N LEU A 36 10.34 -11.79 9.36
CA LEU A 36 9.25 -10.92 8.90
C LEU A 36 9.19 -10.82 7.36
N ASN A 37 10.36 -10.83 6.70
CA ASN A 37 10.51 -10.67 5.26
C ASN A 37 9.63 -9.51 4.71
N PRO A 38 9.86 -8.26 5.16
CA PRO A 38 8.97 -7.16 4.82
C PRO A 38 9.07 -6.81 3.33
N PRO A 39 7.93 -6.65 2.62
CA PRO A 39 7.98 -6.17 1.24
C PRO A 39 8.49 -4.72 1.18
N PRO A 40 9.10 -4.30 0.06
CA PRO A 40 9.65 -2.95 -0.12
C PRO A 40 8.74 -1.80 0.30
N ASP A 41 7.44 -1.93 0.02
CA ASP A 41 6.43 -0.91 0.32
C ASP A 41 6.16 -0.71 1.83
N LYS A 42 6.54 -1.70 2.65
CA LYS A 42 6.43 -1.62 4.12
C LYS A 42 7.61 -0.97 4.79
N LEU A 43 8.77 -0.86 4.14
CA LEU A 43 9.99 -0.34 4.76
C LEU A 43 9.82 1.10 5.27
N LEU A 44 9.15 1.94 4.47
CA LEU A 44 8.84 3.32 4.85
C LEU A 44 7.96 3.38 6.10
N TRP A 45 6.91 2.57 6.14
CA TRP A 45 6.00 2.49 7.29
C TRP A 45 6.70 1.93 8.53
N MET A 46 7.52 0.89 8.39
CA MET A 46 8.28 0.31 9.49
C MET A 46 9.23 1.34 10.11
N ARG A 47 9.95 2.10 9.29
CA ARG A 47 10.83 3.16 9.78
C ARG A 47 10.05 4.28 10.48
N ALA A 48 8.99 4.79 9.87
CA ALA A 48 8.15 5.81 10.48
C ALA A 48 7.55 5.32 11.82
N THR A 49 7.21 4.04 11.88
CA THR A 49 6.72 3.38 13.10
C THR A 49 7.79 3.31 14.18
N ALA A 50 9.06 3.06 13.84
CA ALA A 50 10.16 3.09 14.81
C ALA A 50 10.24 4.46 15.51
N PHE A 51 10.23 5.56 14.74
CA PHE A 51 10.21 6.92 15.31
C PHE A 51 8.94 7.23 16.11
N ARG A 52 7.78 6.79 15.62
CA ARG A 52 6.50 6.96 16.32
C ARG A 52 6.52 6.26 17.67
N VAL A 53 6.95 5.00 17.72
CA VAL A 53 7.05 4.23 18.96
C VAL A 53 8.12 4.85 19.87
N ALA A 54 9.28 5.25 19.34
CA ALA A 54 10.30 5.95 20.14
C ALA A 54 9.74 7.19 20.86
N SER A 55 8.85 7.95 20.22
CA SER A 55 8.22 9.12 20.85
C SER A 55 7.37 8.79 22.08
N GLU A 56 6.86 7.55 22.18
CA GLU A 56 6.14 7.05 23.36
C GLU A 56 7.07 6.98 24.59
N PHE A 57 8.38 6.81 24.38
CA PHE A 57 9.41 6.65 25.42
C PHE A 57 10.22 7.92 25.72
N LEU A 58 9.93 9.03 25.03
CA LEU A 58 10.55 10.32 25.36
C LEU A 58 10.15 10.75 26.79
N GLY A 59 11.17 11.08 27.59
CA GLY A 59 11.01 11.60 28.94
C GLY A 59 11.74 12.93 29.12
N ASP A 60 11.81 13.37 30.38
CA ASP A 60 12.51 14.61 30.74
C ASP A 60 14.02 14.37 30.92
N ASP A 61 14.46 13.12 31.16
CA ASP A 61 15.87 12.81 31.34
C ASP A 61 16.65 12.76 30.00
N LYS A 62 17.60 13.68 29.83
CA LYS A 62 18.41 13.77 28.60
C LYS A 62 19.27 12.54 28.36
N ASP A 63 19.87 11.94 29.38
CA ASP A 63 20.70 10.74 29.22
C ASP A 63 19.88 9.54 28.72
N SER A 64 18.66 9.39 29.23
CA SER A 64 17.67 8.42 28.72
C SER A 64 17.29 8.73 27.27
N ASN A 65 17.04 9.99 26.92
CA ASN A 65 16.74 10.39 25.54
C ASN A 65 17.92 10.19 24.58
N VAL A 66 19.17 10.37 25.03
CA VAL A 66 20.37 10.00 24.24
C VAL A 66 20.38 8.49 23.96
N SER A 67 20.06 7.68 24.96
CA SER A 67 19.98 6.21 24.83
C SER A 67 18.85 5.79 23.89
N LEU A 68 17.72 6.50 23.94
CA LEU A 68 16.60 6.34 23.01
C LEU A 68 17.02 6.64 21.56
N LEU A 69 17.74 7.75 21.30
CA LEU A 69 18.22 8.09 19.96
C LEU A 69 19.21 7.05 19.43
N ARG A 70 20.08 6.50 20.28
CA ARG A 70 20.98 5.40 19.91
C ARG A 70 20.20 4.15 19.51
N THR A 71 19.19 3.80 20.29
CA THR A 71 18.30 2.66 20.02
C THR A 71 17.53 2.85 18.71
N ALA A 72 17.03 4.06 18.45
CA ALA A 72 16.37 4.39 17.19
C ALA A 72 17.32 4.29 15.98
N ASN A 73 18.55 4.83 16.08
CA ASN A 73 19.57 4.66 15.05
C ASN A 73 19.84 3.19 14.75
N PHE A 74 19.88 2.36 15.80
CA PHE A 74 20.10 0.93 15.65
C PHE A 74 18.96 0.24 14.88
N ILE A 75 17.70 0.55 15.19
CA ILE A 75 16.55 0.02 14.47
C ILE A 75 16.59 0.42 12.99
N VAL A 76 16.84 1.71 12.70
CA VAL A 76 16.97 2.19 11.32
C VAL A 76 18.12 1.49 10.60
N HIS A 77 19.28 1.36 11.25
CA HIS A 77 20.42 0.63 10.69
C HIS A 77 20.07 -0.80 10.30
N ALA A 78 19.37 -1.53 11.17
CA ALA A 78 19.01 -2.90 10.91
C ALA A 78 18.04 -3.03 9.72
N ILE A 79 17.07 -2.11 9.58
CA ILE A 79 16.18 -2.05 8.42
C ILE A 79 17.01 -1.84 7.14
N GLU A 80 17.90 -0.84 7.14
CA GLU A 80 18.71 -0.51 5.96
C GLU A 80 19.64 -1.68 5.57
N THR A 81 20.32 -2.30 6.53
CA THR A 81 21.28 -3.38 6.26
C THR A 81 20.60 -4.69 5.86
N ASN A 82 19.44 -5.02 6.44
CA ASN A 82 18.74 -6.26 6.11
C ASN A 82 17.91 -6.12 4.83
N CYS A 83 17.22 -4.99 4.64
CA CYS A 83 16.18 -4.85 3.63
C CYS A 83 16.55 -3.91 2.47
N MET A 84 17.61 -3.11 2.59
CA MET A 84 17.97 -2.10 1.58
C MET A 84 19.41 -2.28 1.07
N GLN A 85 19.72 -1.62 -0.04
CA GLN A 85 21.02 -1.59 -0.68
C GLN A 85 21.33 -0.20 -1.25
N PRO A 86 22.61 0.22 -1.28
CA PRO A 86 23.00 1.50 -1.85
C PRO A 86 22.59 1.67 -3.30
N ARG A 87 22.18 2.88 -3.68
CA ARG A 87 22.03 3.30 -5.08
C ARG A 87 23.39 3.66 -5.66
N ALA A 88 23.54 3.45 -6.96
CA ALA A 88 24.62 4.08 -7.71
C ALA A 88 24.31 5.58 -7.85
N LEU A 89 25.06 6.43 -7.16
CA LEU A 89 24.98 7.88 -7.28
C LEU A 89 26.16 8.39 -8.12
N ASP A 90 25.90 9.34 -9.00
CA ASP A 90 26.94 9.98 -9.80
C ASP A 90 27.82 10.83 -8.88
N GLY A 91 29.14 10.69 -9.01
CA GLY A 91 30.10 11.43 -8.18
C GLY A 91 30.24 10.94 -6.73
N ALA A 92 29.65 9.77 -6.39
CA ALA A 92 29.74 9.20 -5.05
C ALA A 92 31.18 9.03 -4.56
N GLY A 93 31.44 9.41 -3.32
CA GLY A 93 32.73 9.26 -2.67
C GLY A 93 32.64 9.28 -1.14
N PRO A 94 33.80 9.25 -0.45
CA PRO A 94 33.84 9.38 0.99
C PRO A 94 33.22 10.71 1.42
N VAL A 95 32.34 10.66 2.41
CA VAL A 95 31.65 11.86 2.88
C VAL A 95 32.58 12.77 3.68
N ASP A 96 32.44 14.08 3.46
CA ASP A 96 33.00 15.09 4.36
C ASP A 96 32.17 15.13 5.65
N GLU A 97 32.69 14.51 6.72
CA GLU A 97 32.01 14.43 8.03
C GLU A 97 31.82 15.79 8.71
N GLU A 98 32.70 16.76 8.46
CA GLU A 98 32.60 18.11 9.02
C GLU A 98 31.45 18.86 8.34
N ALA A 99 31.46 18.89 7.00
CA ALA A 99 30.38 19.49 6.22
C ALA A 99 29.02 18.82 6.50
N LEU A 100 29.01 17.49 6.65
CA LEU A 100 27.82 16.72 7.02
C LEU A 100 27.28 17.13 8.40
N SER A 101 28.16 17.21 9.40
CA SER A 101 27.78 17.58 10.76
C SER A 101 27.22 19.00 10.82
N ASP A 102 27.86 19.93 10.13
CA ASP A 102 27.42 21.32 10.09
C ASP A 102 26.09 21.48 9.35
N PHE A 103 25.90 20.75 8.25
CA PHE A 103 24.61 20.70 7.56
C PHE A 103 23.48 20.22 8.46
N TYR A 104 23.68 19.14 9.24
CA TYR A 104 22.66 18.67 10.17
C TYR A 104 22.40 19.63 11.33
N LYS A 105 23.41 20.33 11.84
CA LYS A 105 23.19 21.38 12.85
C LYS A 105 22.26 22.46 12.31
N THR A 106 22.49 22.93 11.08
CA THR A 106 21.62 23.94 10.44
C THR A 106 20.18 23.46 10.32
N ILE A 107 19.95 22.18 9.97
CA ILE A 107 18.60 21.60 9.90
C ILE A 107 17.91 21.52 11.28
N PHE A 108 18.67 21.44 12.38
CA PHE A 108 18.11 21.34 13.73
C PHE A 108 18.00 22.69 14.46
N GLU A 109 18.50 23.79 13.87
CA GLU A 109 18.47 25.11 14.50
C GLU A 109 17.06 25.64 14.76
N ASP A 110 16.14 25.43 13.82
CA ASP A 110 14.76 25.90 13.90
C ASP A 110 13.76 24.83 14.33
N MET A 111 14.24 23.57 14.47
CA MET A 111 13.46 22.40 14.88
C MET A 111 12.24 22.14 13.98
N THR A 112 12.31 22.59 12.72
CA THR A 112 11.30 22.29 11.70
C THR A 112 11.96 21.88 10.39
N VAL A 113 11.26 21.10 9.55
CA VAL A 113 11.73 20.82 8.20
C VAL A 113 10.60 21.14 7.22
N ASN A 114 10.73 22.27 6.55
CA ASN A 114 9.79 22.71 5.53
C ASN A 114 10.11 22.06 4.16
N SER A 115 9.31 22.37 3.14
CA SER A 115 9.48 21.79 1.80
C SER A 115 10.81 22.14 1.15
N ASP A 116 11.33 23.35 1.39
CA ASP A 116 12.55 23.85 0.79
C ASP A 116 13.78 23.20 1.45
N GLU A 117 13.75 23.01 2.77
CA GLU A 117 14.77 22.27 3.51
C GLU A 117 14.80 20.80 3.12
N ASN A 118 13.63 20.18 2.90
CA ASN A 118 13.56 18.82 2.38
C ASN A 118 14.12 18.71 0.95
N ALA A 119 13.90 19.71 0.10
CA ALA A 119 14.55 19.78 -1.21
C ALA A 119 16.07 19.98 -1.08
N GLY A 120 16.52 20.78 -0.11
CA GLY A 120 17.92 20.95 0.26
C GLY A 120 18.58 19.64 0.70
N LEU A 121 17.91 18.83 1.54
CA LEU A 121 18.37 17.50 1.95
C LEU A 121 18.60 16.58 0.75
N ILE A 122 17.62 16.51 -0.16
CA ILE A 122 17.73 15.68 -1.37
C ILE A 122 18.90 16.14 -2.23
N LYS A 123 19.05 17.46 -2.44
CA LYS A 123 20.15 18.02 -3.21
C LYS A 123 21.50 17.70 -2.56
N PHE A 124 21.61 17.87 -1.24
CA PHE A 124 22.84 17.61 -0.50
C PHE A 124 23.33 16.18 -0.72
N PHE A 125 22.45 15.18 -0.53
CA PHE A 125 22.80 13.77 -0.69
C PHE A 125 23.00 13.31 -2.14
N LYS A 126 22.48 14.06 -3.11
CA LYS A 126 22.53 13.68 -4.53
C LYS A 126 23.64 14.37 -5.30
N GLU A 127 23.95 15.61 -4.95
CA GLU A 127 24.81 16.50 -5.73
C GLU A 127 25.97 17.07 -4.92
N ASP A 128 25.70 17.63 -3.74
CA ASP A 128 26.72 18.40 -3.00
C ASP A 128 27.69 17.48 -2.22
N ASN A 129 27.20 16.38 -1.65
CA ASN A 129 27.98 15.40 -0.89
C ASN A 129 27.42 13.97 -1.07
N PRO A 130 27.44 13.40 -2.29
CA PRO A 130 26.90 12.07 -2.55
C PRO A 130 27.74 10.97 -1.88
N PRO A 131 27.16 10.19 -0.94
CA PRO A 131 27.91 9.18 -0.21
C PRO A 131 28.21 7.95 -1.07
N ASP A 132 29.41 7.39 -0.91
CA ASP A 132 29.72 6.03 -1.34
C ASP A 132 29.11 4.96 -0.41
N ALA A 133 29.15 3.71 -0.84
CA ALA A 133 28.55 2.59 -0.12
C ALA A 133 29.13 2.40 1.29
N ASP A 134 30.43 2.69 1.48
CA ASP A 134 31.12 2.54 2.76
C ASP A 134 30.74 3.68 3.74
N SER A 135 30.32 4.84 3.23
CA SER A 135 29.92 6.00 4.02
C SER A 135 28.47 5.98 4.51
N MET A 136 27.61 5.08 4.00
CA MET A 136 26.16 5.07 4.29
C MET A 136 25.85 5.02 5.79
N VAL A 137 26.58 4.17 6.53
CA VAL A 137 26.44 4.03 7.99
C VAL A 137 26.87 5.31 8.70
N THR A 138 27.95 5.95 8.25
CA THR A 138 28.46 7.21 8.80
C THR A 138 27.46 8.35 8.59
N VAL A 139 26.87 8.46 7.41
CA VAL A 139 25.86 9.48 7.09
C VAL A 139 24.69 9.39 8.07
N ARG A 140 24.09 8.21 8.17
CA ARG A 140 22.96 7.97 9.08
C ARG A 140 23.37 8.13 10.56
N ALA A 141 24.49 7.57 11.00
CA ALA A 141 24.88 7.66 12.41
C ALA A 141 25.14 9.11 12.84
N THR A 142 25.66 9.94 11.94
CA THR A 142 25.95 11.36 12.21
C THR A 142 24.69 12.16 12.51
N VAL A 143 23.54 11.89 11.85
CA VAL A 143 22.30 12.63 12.15
C VAL A 143 21.84 12.42 13.60
N PHE A 144 21.89 11.18 14.10
CA PHE A 144 21.54 10.89 15.50
C PHE A 144 22.57 11.43 16.48
N LYS A 145 23.86 11.39 16.12
CA LYS A 145 24.94 11.94 16.94
C LYS A 145 24.79 13.45 17.12
N VAL A 146 24.58 14.19 16.04
CA VAL A 146 24.38 15.65 16.09
C VAL A 146 23.11 15.99 16.86
N ALA A 147 22.03 15.23 16.67
CA ALA A 147 20.79 15.46 17.40
C ALA A 147 20.93 15.34 18.93
N CYS A 148 21.86 14.52 19.44
CA CYS A 148 22.10 14.43 20.89
C CYS A 148 22.47 15.78 21.52
N ASP A 149 23.16 16.66 20.78
CA ASP A 149 23.54 17.99 21.26
C ASP A 149 22.33 18.94 21.38
N PHE A 150 21.25 18.66 20.64
CA PHE A 150 20.03 19.45 20.60
C PHE A 150 18.94 18.95 21.57
N LEU A 151 19.17 17.86 22.31
CA LEU A 151 18.21 17.38 23.31
C LEU A 151 18.08 18.37 24.48
N SER A 152 16.82 18.63 24.86
CA SER A 152 16.46 19.37 26.08
C SER A 152 16.37 18.44 27.30
N ASP A 153 16.69 18.99 28.47
CA ASP A 153 16.65 18.33 29.79
C ASP A 153 15.27 18.41 30.47
N ASP A 154 14.32 19.16 29.91
CA ASP A 154 13.02 19.40 30.55
C ASP A 154 11.88 19.72 29.57
N ASP A 155 12.14 19.64 28.25
CA ASP A 155 11.15 19.94 27.22
C ASP A 155 10.91 18.72 26.31
N LYS A 156 9.90 17.93 26.67
CA LYS A 156 9.45 16.77 25.89
C LYS A 156 8.90 17.17 24.52
N ASP A 157 8.24 18.32 24.40
CA ASP A 157 7.67 18.76 23.12
C ASP A 157 8.79 19.15 22.15
N HIS A 158 9.83 19.83 22.65
CA HIS A 158 11.07 20.08 21.91
C HIS A 158 11.73 18.77 21.46
N ASN A 159 11.92 17.80 22.36
CA ASN A 159 12.54 16.52 22.01
C ASN A 159 11.68 15.72 21.00
N THR A 160 10.35 15.86 21.06
CA THR A 160 9.42 15.28 20.08
C THR A 160 9.57 15.93 18.70
N GLN A 161 9.76 17.25 18.64
CA GLN A 161 10.04 17.96 17.38
C GLN A 161 11.38 17.53 16.79
N LEU A 162 12.42 17.38 17.61
CA LEU A 162 13.74 16.92 17.16
C LEU A 162 13.64 15.54 16.52
N LEU A 163 12.92 14.62 17.17
CA LEU A 163 12.71 13.27 16.67
C LEU A 163 11.98 13.25 15.31
N ARG A 164 11.07 14.20 15.07
CA ARG A 164 10.42 14.39 13.76
C ARG A 164 11.42 14.89 12.72
N CYS A 165 12.27 15.86 13.05
CA CYS A 165 13.32 16.34 12.13
C CYS A 165 14.29 15.22 11.74
N ILE A 166 14.75 14.41 12.70
CA ILE A 166 15.59 13.24 12.42
C ILE A 166 14.90 12.30 11.43
N ASN A 167 13.62 11.96 11.64
CA ASN A 167 12.87 11.09 10.73
C ASN A 167 12.80 11.67 9.30
N VAL A 168 12.65 12.99 9.15
CA VAL A 168 12.66 13.64 7.83
C VAL A 168 14.03 13.53 7.16
N VAL A 169 15.12 13.80 7.89
CA VAL A 169 16.50 13.67 7.38
C VAL A 169 16.79 12.23 6.95
N VAL A 170 16.48 11.24 7.80
CA VAL A 170 16.64 9.81 7.48
C VAL A 170 15.79 9.44 6.27
N HIS A 171 14.54 9.91 6.19
CA HIS A 171 13.70 9.67 5.02
C HIS A 171 14.32 10.20 3.72
N ALA A 172 14.78 11.45 3.72
CA ALA A 172 15.40 12.07 2.57
C ALA A 172 16.67 11.31 2.14
N PHE A 173 17.49 10.90 3.11
CA PHE A 173 18.67 10.06 2.89
C PHE A 173 18.29 8.72 2.24
N GLU A 174 17.41 7.93 2.86
CA GLU A 174 17.03 6.61 2.34
C GLU A 174 16.41 6.69 0.93
N MET A 175 15.52 7.67 0.70
CA MET A 175 14.87 7.82 -0.61
C MET A 175 15.84 8.26 -1.71
N THR A 176 16.90 8.99 -1.35
CA THR A 176 17.91 9.50 -2.29
C THR A 176 19.03 8.49 -2.52
N CYS A 177 19.52 7.85 -1.46
CA CYS A 177 20.76 7.06 -1.46
C CYS A 177 20.53 5.55 -1.43
N LEU A 178 19.36 5.07 -1.01
CA LEU A 178 19.08 3.65 -0.85
C LEU A 178 17.93 3.17 -1.73
N SER A 179 17.95 1.89 -2.05
CA SER A 179 16.87 1.17 -2.71
C SER A 179 16.57 -0.12 -1.97
N PRO A 180 15.33 -0.61 -1.97
CA PRO A 180 15.02 -1.93 -1.44
C PRO A 180 15.87 -3.01 -2.13
N LYS A 181 16.31 -4.02 -1.38
CA LYS A 181 16.88 -5.24 -1.99
C LYS A 181 15.82 -5.96 -2.83
N PRO A 182 16.22 -6.80 -3.79
CA PRO A 182 15.29 -7.66 -4.49
C PRO A 182 14.45 -8.47 -3.50
N PHE A 183 13.13 -8.35 -3.62
CA PHE A 183 12.17 -9.01 -2.76
C PHE A 183 11.66 -10.29 -3.42
N GLU A 184 11.74 -11.40 -2.71
CA GLU A 184 11.17 -12.69 -3.10
C GLU A 184 10.34 -13.25 -1.94
N LEU A 185 9.15 -13.74 -2.27
CA LEU A 185 8.26 -14.46 -1.38
C LEU A 185 8.95 -15.76 -0.97
N LYS A 186 9.06 -16.01 0.34
CA LYS A 186 9.70 -17.23 0.83
C LYS A 186 8.78 -18.43 0.62
N GLU A 187 9.37 -19.60 0.38
CA GLU A 187 8.59 -20.84 0.22
C GLU A 187 7.80 -21.18 1.49
N GLU A 188 8.35 -20.87 2.66
CA GLU A 188 7.68 -21.09 3.95
C GLU A 188 6.43 -20.21 4.14
N GLU A 189 6.33 -19.10 3.39
CA GLU A 189 5.16 -18.21 3.40
C GLU A 189 4.08 -18.67 2.41
N VAL A 190 4.42 -19.58 1.49
CA VAL A 190 3.47 -20.21 0.57
C VAL A 190 3.01 -21.51 1.22
N MET A 191 1.85 -21.49 1.89
CA MET A 191 1.38 -22.64 2.66
C MET A 191 1.20 -23.90 1.79
N ASN A 192 0.55 -23.75 0.63
CA ASN A 192 0.39 -24.82 -0.36
C ASN A 192 -0.11 -24.25 -1.71
N LEU A 193 0.56 -24.59 -2.83
CA LEU A 193 0.11 -24.25 -4.19
C LEU A 193 -0.86 -25.26 -4.79
N ASP A 194 -0.91 -26.48 -4.25
CA ASP A 194 -1.86 -27.53 -4.64
C ASP A 194 -3.14 -27.47 -3.81
N VAL A 195 -3.74 -26.28 -3.78
CA VAL A 195 -5.06 -26.03 -3.21
C VAL A 195 -6.03 -25.62 -4.32
N ASP A 196 -7.32 -25.57 -4.03
CA ASP A 196 -8.30 -25.01 -4.95
C ASP A 196 -8.30 -23.47 -4.91
N LEU A 197 -9.05 -22.85 -5.82
CA LEU A 197 -9.09 -21.39 -5.93
C LEU A 197 -9.62 -20.70 -4.65
N PRO A 198 -10.68 -21.18 -3.98
CA PRO A 198 -11.14 -20.57 -2.73
C PRO A 198 -10.08 -20.55 -1.62
N GLU A 199 -9.38 -21.65 -1.40
CA GLU A 199 -8.29 -21.70 -0.42
C GLU A 199 -7.12 -20.81 -0.84
N ALA A 200 -6.76 -20.79 -2.13
CA ALA A 200 -5.72 -19.89 -2.64
C ALA A 200 -6.07 -18.41 -2.42
N VAL A 201 -7.35 -18.03 -2.51
CA VAL A 201 -7.78 -16.64 -2.26
C VAL A 201 -7.69 -16.27 -0.77
N ASN A 202 -7.94 -17.22 0.15
CA ASN A 202 -7.69 -16.98 1.58
C ASN A 202 -6.19 -16.80 1.87
N GLN A 203 -5.32 -17.58 1.21
CA GLN A 203 -3.87 -17.35 1.29
C GLN A 203 -3.49 -15.97 0.73
N LEU A 204 -4.06 -15.58 -0.41
CA LEU A 204 -3.84 -14.26 -1.01
C LEU A 204 -4.24 -13.13 -0.04
N TRP A 205 -5.37 -13.26 0.64
CA TRP A 205 -5.82 -12.31 1.67
C TRP A 205 -4.84 -12.21 2.83
N ALA A 206 -4.33 -13.34 3.34
CA ALA A 206 -3.33 -13.34 4.41
C ALA A 206 -2.00 -12.69 3.98
N LEU A 207 -1.64 -12.78 2.70
CA LEU A 207 -0.41 -12.23 2.13
C LEU A 207 -0.49 -10.73 1.80
N ASP A 208 -1.69 -10.12 1.81
CA ASP A 208 -1.86 -8.70 1.52
C ASP A 208 -1.43 -7.81 2.69
N ALA A 209 -0.12 -7.70 2.86
CA ALA A 209 0.50 -6.87 3.88
C ALA A 209 0.14 -5.38 3.70
N ASN A 210 -0.12 -4.93 2.47
CA ASN A 210 -0.42 -3.54 2.18
C ASN A 210 -1.89 -3.15 2.44
N ARG A 211 -2.77 -4.12 2.72
CA ARG A 211 -4.14 -3.89 3.19
C ARG A 211 -4.14 -2.89 4.34
N LEU A 212 -5.11 -1.99 4.28
CA LEU A 212 -5.35 -0.99 5.31
C LEU A 212 -6.23 -1.56 6.42
N ASP A 213 -5.95 -1.10 7.63
CA ASP A 213 -6.69 -1.47 8.82
C ASP A 213 -7.81 -0.46 9.14
N PRO A 214 -9.06 -0.93 9.33
CA PRO A 214 -10.15 -0.09 9.83
C PRO A 214 -9.79 0.57 11.16
N ASN A 215 -10.32 1.77 11.38
CA ASN A 215 -10.10 2.62 12.57
C ASN A 215 -8.65 3.03 12.86
N ARG A 216 -7.72 2.71 11.96
CA ARG A 216 -6.32 3.12 12.05
C ARG A 216 -5.87 3.85 10.80
N ASP A 217 -5.95 3.17 9.67
CA ASP A 217 -5.50 3.69 8.38
C ASP A 217 -6.64 4.40 7.64
N TYR A 218 -7.88 4.01 7.92
CA TYR A 218 -9.08 4.67 7.44
C TYR A 218 -10.24 4.51 8.43
N THR A 219 -11.24 5.36 8.31
CA THR A 219 -12.54 5.25 8.99
C THR A 219 -13.64 5.48 7.96
N ILE A 220 -14.63 4.59 7.95
CA ILE A 220 -15.84 4.76 7.16
C ILE A 220 -17.04 5.07 8.07
N ASN A 221 -18.05 5.71 7.49
CA ASN A 221 -19.34 5.98 8.08
C ASN A 221 -20.42 5.27 7.25
N VAL A 222 -20.75 4.03 7.60
CA VAL A 222 -21.67 3.20 6.80
C VAL A 222 -23.11 3.72 6.81
N GLN A 223 -23.49 4.51 7.82
CA GLN A 223 -24.81 5.15 7.96
C GLN A 223 -25.96 4.12 7.92
N GLU A 224 -27.10 4.46 7.32
CA GLU A 224 -28.28 3.60 7.33
C GLU A 224 -28.33 2.64 6.14
N GLY A 225 -28.81 1.42 6.40
CA GLY A 225 -28.97 0.39 5.38
C GLY A 225 -30.29 0.48 4.65
N LYS A 226 -30.26 0.24 3.34
CA LYS A 226 -31.44 0.31 2.46
C LYS A 226 -31.58 -0.91 1.56
N LYS A 227 -32.70 -0.96 0.83
CA LYS A 227 -32.88 -1.88 -0.31
C LYS A 227 -32.63 -1.13 -1.62
N PRO A 228 -32.19 -1.82 -2.69
CA PRO A 228 -31.78 -1.17 -3.94
C PRO A 228 -32.87 -0.32 -4.61
N TYR A 229 -34.14 -0.68 -4.41
CA TYR A 229 -35.29 0.00 -4.99
C TYR A 229 -35.82 1.17 -4.15
N TRP A 230 -35.19 1.49 -3.02
CA TRP A 230 -35.56 2.63 -2.19
C TRP A 230 -34.90 3.90 -2.71
N ALA A 231 -35.71 4.85 -3.16
CA ALA A 231 -35.23 6.14 -3.68
C ALA A 231 -34.74 7.09 -2.58
N GLU A 232 -35.11 6.83 -1.32
CA GLU A 232 -34.68 7.66 -0.17
C GLU A 232 -33.18 7.59 0.00
N ASP A 233 -32.55 8.74 0.19
CA ASP A 233 -31.18 8.79 0.66
C ASP A 233 -31.10 8.27 2.10
N LYS A 234 -30.12 7.40 2.36
CA LYS A 234 -29.83 6.84 3.69
C LYS A 234 -28.43 7.15 4.16
N ALA A 235 -27.74 8.04 3.44
CA ALA A 235 -26.46 8.56 3.82
C ALA A 235 -26.41 10.07 3.54
N GLU A 236 -26.45 10.89 4.60
CA GLU A 236 -26.30 12.35 4.47
C GLU A 236 -24.83 12.77 4.45
N ASP A 237 -23.94 11.94 4.99
CA ASP A 237 -22.51 12.16 5.08
C ASP A 237 -21.73 11.31 4.06
N PRO A 238 -20.47 11.67 3.74
CA PRO A 238 -19.57 10.81 2.97
C PRO A 238 -19.36 9.43 3.61
N LEU A 239 -19.14 8.40 2.79
CA LEU A 239 -18.74 7.07 3.26
C LEU A 239 -17.37 7.12 3.93
N PHE A 240 -16.39 7.81 3.36
CA PHE A 240 -15.03 7.89 3.92
C PHE A 240 -14.87 9.13 4.80
N SER A 241 -14.97 8.96 6.12
CA SER A 241 -14.74 10.06 7.06
C SER A 241 -13.25 10.36 7.27
N TYR A 242 -12.38 9.37 7.10
CA TYR A 242 -10.93 9.52 7.22
C TYR A 242 -10.18 8.48 6.38
N VAL A 243 -9.10 8.90 5.72
CA VAL A 243 -8.08 8.02 5.14
C VAL A 243 -6.73 8.67 5.39
N ASP A 244 -5.78 7.94 5.98
CA ASP A 244 -4.42 8.42 6.18
C ASP A 244 -3.74 8.67 4.83
N GLN A 245 -3.44 9.93 4.53
CA GLN A 245 -2.82 10.31 3.26
C GLN A 245 -1.43 9.71 3.06
N SER A 246 -0.77 9.26 4.13
CA SER A 246 0.52 8.58 4.04
C SER A 246 0.43 7.25 3.29
N VAL A 247 -0.70 6.56 3.36
CA VAL A 247 -0.89 5.26 2.70
C VAL A 247 -0.99 5.42 1.18
N LEU A 248 -1.57 6.51 0.70
CA LEU A 248 -1.70 6.83 -0.73
C LEU A 248 -0.35 7.15 -1.37
N ARG A 249 0.66 7.48 -0.55
CA ARG A 249 2.05 7.71 -0.99
C ARG A 249 2.88 6.43 -1.02
N ARG A 250 2.35 5.30 -0.54
CA ARG A 250 3.03 4.00 -0.66
C ARG A 250 3.22 3.66 -2.15
N PRO A 251 4.32 3.00 -2.55
CA PRO A 251 4.65 2.84 -3.96
C PRO A 251 3.58 2.18 -4.85
N THR A 252 2.90 1.12 -4.39
CA THR A 252 1.83 0.47 -5.17
C THR A 252 0.60 1.35 -5.29
N TYR A 253 0.12 1.96 -4.19
CA TYR A 253 -0.99 2.91 -4.19
C TYR A 253 -0.71 4.12 -5.08
N SER A 254 0.46 4.75 -4.94
CA SER A 254 0.84 5.91 -5.75
C SER A 254 0.93 5.57 -7.24
N ALA A 255 1.47 4.39 -7.59
CA ALA A 255 1.53 3.94 -8.98
C ALA A 255 0.13 3.61 -9.54
N PHE A 256 -0.76 3.05 -8.71
CA PHE A 256 -2.14 2.77 -9.07
C PHE A 256 -2.96 4.03 -9.30
N ILE A 257 -2.85 5.02 -8.40
CA ILE A 257 -3.55 6.32 -8.52
C ILE A 257 -3.11 7.04 -9.80
N ALA A 258 -1.82 7.03 -10.12
CA ALA A 258 -1.32 7.60 -11.37
C ALA A 258 -1.95 6.96 -12.62
N LEU A 259 -2.31 5.67 -12.56
CA LEU A 259 -3.08 5.04 -13.64
C LEU A 259 -4.52 5.55 -13.70
N LEU A 260 -5.19 5.71 -12.55
CA LEU A 260 -6.58 6.20 -12.52
C LEU A 260 -6.71 7.60 -13.14
N ASP A 261 -5.72 8.47 -12.93
CA ASP A 261 -5.71 9.85 -13.42
C ASP A 261 -5.61 9.96 -14.95
N ASN A 262 -5.22 8.89 -15.65
CA ASN A 262 -5.09 8.89 -17.11
C ASN A 262 -6.41 8.71 -17.85
N TYR A 263 -7.48 8.31 -17.17
CA TYR A 263 -8.70 7.85 -17.83
C TYR A 263 -9.86 8.82 -17.67
N SER A 264 -10.57 9.06 -18.78
CA SER A 264 -11.83 9.80 -18.80
C SER A 264 -13.02 8.85 -18.58
N SER A 265 -14.06 9.32 -17.91
CA SER A 265 -15.30 8.55 -17.68
C SER A 265 -16.18 8.39 -18.94
N GLU A 266 -15.86 9.12 -20.02
CA GLU A 266 -16.60 9.11 -21.28
C GLU A 266 -16.09 8.03 -22.24
N THR A 267 -16.95 7.06 -22.60
CA THR A 267 -16.61 5.99 -23.56
C THR A 267 -16.63 6.47 -25.01
N GLY A 268 -15.79 5.90 -25.88
CA GLY A 268 -15.89 6.03 -27.34
C GLY A 268 -15.01 7.11 -27.97
N ILE A 269 -14.12 7.72 -27.20
CA ILE A 269 -13.01 8.55 -27.71
C ILE A 269 -11.83 7.62 -28.00
N GLU A 270 -11.17 7.77 -29.15
CA GLU A 270 -9.97 6.99 -29.47
C GLU A 270 -8.85 7.36 -28.47
N GLU A 271 -8.43 6.39 -27.66
CA GLU A 271 -7.35 6.58 -26.70
C GLU A 271 -5.99 6.49 -27.41
N VAL A 272 -5.26 7.61 -27.43
CA VAL A 272 -3.87 7.61 -27.89
C VAL A 272 -2.99 7.31 -26.68
N VAL A 273 -2.58 6.04 -26.54
CA VAL A 273 -1.69 5.66 -25.44
C VAL A 273 -0.38 6.44 -25.50
N THR A 274 -0.16 7.32 -24.54
CA THR A 274 1.02 8.19 -24.49
C THR A 274 2.27 7.40 -24.07
N HIS A 275 3.46 8.00 -24.25
CA HIS A 275 4.68 7.39 -23.71
C HIS A 275 4.66 7.36 -22.18
N THR A 276 4.03 8.36 -21.55
CA THR A 276 3.87 8.48 -20.10
C THR A 276 3.00 7.35 -19.55
N GLU A 277 1.81 7.13 -20.12
CA GLU A 277 0.91 6.04 -19.70
C GLU A 277 1.59 4.67 -19.80
N ARG A 278 2.33 4.40 -20.87
CA ARG A 278 3.12 3.14 -20.99
C ARG A 278 4.17 3.01 -19.89
N ALA A 279 4.81 4.11 -19.50
CA ALA A 279 5.79 4.11 -18.42
C ALA A 279 5.12 3.89 -17.06
N GLU A 280 3.91 4.44 -16.84
CA GLU A 280 3.13 4.26 -15.62
C GLU A 280 2.60 2.83 -15.48
N VAL A 281 2.08 2.22 -16.55
CA VAL A 281 1.69 0.80 -16.56
C VAL A 281 2.87 -0.09 -16.20
N LYS A 282 4.02 0.14 -16.83
CA LYS A 282 5.25 -0.62 -16.54
C LYS A 282 5.72 -0.40 -15.10
N LYS A 283 5.61 0.82 -14.59
CA LYS A 283 5.95 1.14 -13.19
C LYS A 283 5.01 0.41 -12.24
N PHE A 284 3.70 0.48 -12.44
CA PHE A 284 2.70 -0.21 -11.63
C PHE A 284 2.93 -1.72 -11.61
N LEU A 285 3.02 -2.36 -12.78
CA LEU A 285 3.24 -3.81 -12.89
C LEU A 285 4.54 -4.26 -12.18
N ARG A 286 5.62 -3.47 -12.28
CA ARG A 286 6.86 -3.78 -11.56
C ARG A 286 6.71 -3.68 -10.05
N ARG A 287 6.01 -2.65 -9.55
CA ARG A 287 5.77 -2.43 -8.12
C ARG A 287 4.91 -3.52 -7.52
N VAL A 288 3.79 -3.86 -8.16
CA VAL A 288 2.93 -4.93 -7.63
C VAL A 288 3.66 -6.28 -7.64
N MET A 289 4.56 -6.55 -8.59
CA MET A 289 5.39 -7.77 -8.59
C MET A 289 6.47 -7.81 -7.48
N GLU A 290 6.67 -6.71 -6.74
CA GLU A 290 7.52 -6.66 -5.54
C GLU A 290 6.71 -6.93 -4.26
N THR A 291 5.52 -7.52 -4.37
CA THR A 291 4.62 -7.80 -3.25
C THR A 291 4.34 -9.29 -3.11
N LYS A 292 4.03 -9.72 -1.88
CA LYS A 292 3.65 -11.11 -1.59
C LYS A 292 2.41 -11.57 -2.40
N PRO A 293 1.31 -10.79 -2.50
CA PRO A 293 0.12 -11.20 -3.25
C PRO A 293 0.40 -11.55 -4.73
N MET A 294 1.16 -10.71 -5.44
CA MET A 294 1.42 -10.94 -6.86
C MET A 294 2.42 -12.07 -7.11
N GLN A 295 3.41 -12.26 -6.24
CA GLN A 295 4.34 -13.38 -6.37
C GLN A 295 3.64 -14.71 -6.06
N PHE A 296 2.72 -14.73 -5.09
CA PHE A 296 1.86 -15.88 -4.85
C PHE A 296 0.94 -16.14 -6.05
N CYS A 297 0.26 -15.13 -6.58
CA CYS A 297 -0.57 -15.24 -7.79
C CYS A 297 0.22 -15.81 -8.97
N HIS A 298 1.45 -15.34 -9.20
CA HIS A 298 2.33 -15.86 -10.25
C HIS A 298 2.62 -17.35 -10.05
N ARG A 299 3.09 -17.75 -8.85
CA ARG A 299 3.43 -19.15 -8.54
C ARG A 299 2.22 -20.06 -8.63
N TYR A 300 1.08 -19.64 -8.08
CA TYR A 300 -0.17 -20.40 -8.11
C TYR A 300 -0.68 -20.59 -9.54
N CYS A 301 -0.79 -19.51 -10.32
CA CYS A 301 -1.27 -19.60 -11.70
C CYS A 301 -0.32 -20.42 -12.59
N HIS A 302 0.99 -20.32 -12.38
CA HIS A 302 1.97 -21.14 -13.09
C HIS A 302 1.86 -22.63 -12.71
N ALA A 303 1.71 -22.94 -11.43
CA ALA A 303 1.54 -24.31 -10.97
C ALA A 303 0.28 -24.97 -11.54
N LYS A 304 -0.83 -24.21 -11.67
CA LYS A 304 -2.10 -24.72 -12.20
C LYS A 304 -2.13 -24.77 -13.73
N ASN A 305 -1.50 -23.82 -14.43
CA ASN A 305 -1.54 -23.69 -15.89
C ASN A 305 -0.17 -23.34 -16.49
N PRO A 306 0.84 -24.24 -16.43
CA PRO A 306 2.23 -23.93 -16.79
C PRO A 306 2.44 -23.61 -18.28
N ASP A 307 1.56 -24.11 -19.16
CA ASP A 307 1.62 -23.84 -20.61
C ASP A 307 1.14 -22.42 -20.97
N LEU A 308 0.25 -21.85 -20.15
CA LEU A 308 -0.34 -20.52 -20.38
C LEU A 308 0.44 -19.43 -19.63
N VAL A 309 0.94 -19.76 -18.44
CA VAL A 309 1.53 -18.80 -17.51
C VAL A 309 3.05 -18.99 -17.51
N PRO A 310 3.84 -18.00 -17.98
CA PRO A 310 5.30 -18.13 -18.00
C PRO A 310 5.89 -18.28 -16.59
N SER A 311 6.92 -19.11 -16.44
CA SER A 311 7.63 -19.29 -15.16
C SER A 311 8.49 -18.08 -14.75
N SER A 312 8.99 -17.32 -15.74
CA SER A 312 9.81 -16.13 -15.48
C SER A 312 8.97 -14.93 -15.05
N ARG A 313 9.47 -14.14 -14.10
CA ARG A 313 8.85 -12.87 -13.67
C ARG A 313 8.55 -11.92 -14.82
N ASP A 314 9.51 -11.70 -15.72
CA ASP A 314 9.32 -10.81 -16.88
C ASP A 314 8.25 -11.35 -17.86
N GLY A 315 8.21 -12.66 -18.07
CA GLY A 315 7.17 -13.30 -18.86
C GLY A 315 5.78 -13.12 -18.25
N PHE A 316 5.66 -13.25 -16.92
CA PHE A 316 4.39 -13.01 -16.23
C PHE A 316 3.98 -11.54 -16.26
N ILE A 317 4.92 -10.59 -16.10
CA ILE A 317 4.65 -9.15 -16.32
C ILE A 317 4.14 -8.90 -17.74
N GLY A 318 4.72 -9.55 -18.75
CA GLY A 318 4.24 -9.48 -20.13
C GLY A 318 2.82 -10.03 -20.29
N LEU A 319 2.48 -11.12 -19.60
CA LEU A 319 1.13 -11.67 -19.57
C LEU A 319 0.15 -10.71 -18.89
N LEU A 320 0.50 -10.14 -17.73
CA LEU A 320 -0.32 -9.15 -17.03
C LEU A 320 -0.58 -7.92 -17.91
N GLN A 321 0.47 -7.39 -18.55
CA GLN A 321 0.32 -6.29 -19.50
C GLN A 321 -0.67 -6.65 -20.61
N LYS A 322 -0.54 -7.86 -21.17
CA LYS A 322 -1.45 -8.35 -22.20
C LYS A 322 -2.91 -8.42 -21.71
N ILE A 323 -3.18 -9.04 -20.57
CA ILE A 323 -4.58 -9.30 -20.15
C ILE A 323 -5.27 -8.06 -19.58
N TRP A 324 -4.52 -7.14 -18.98
CA TRP A 324 -5.05 -5.97 -18.28
C TRP A 324 -4.98 -4.67 -19.08
N PHE A 325 -3.91 -4.44 -19.85
CA PHE A 325 -3.59 -3.10 -20.39
C PHE A 325 -3.56 -3.02 -21.92
N ASP A 326 -3.46 -4.14 -22.63
CA ASP A 326 -3.62 -4.11 -24.10
C ASP A 326 -5.06 -3.74 -24.46
N LEU A 327 -5.20 -2.66 -25.23
CA LEU A 327 -6.49 -2.20 -25.74
C LEU A 327 -7.17 -3.25 -26.63
N TYR A 328 -8.48 -3.42 -26.44
CA TYR A 328 -9.36 -4.19 -27.32
C TYR A 328 -10.50 -3.33 -27.87
N HIS A 329 -11.27 -3.88 -28.80
CA HIS A 329 -12.37 -3.18 -29.48
C HIS A 329 -13.70 -3.43 -28.78
N ARG A 330 -14.42 -2.36 -28.37
CA ARG A 330 -15.76 -2.49 -27.76
C ARG A 330 -16.85 -1.65 -28.42
N SER A 331 -16.59 -0.40 -28.79
CA SER A 331 -17.55 0.47 -29.50
C SER A 331 -16.93 1.19 -30.70
N THR A 332 -15.69 1.66 -30.57
CA THR A 332 -14.81 2.15 -31.65
C THR A 332 -13.48 1.39 -31.62
N ALA A 333 -12.59 1.63 -32.58
CA ALA A 333 -11.32 0.89 -32.65
C ALA A 333 -10.38 1.29 -31.49
N ARG A 334 -10.00 0.31 -30.65
CA ARG A 334 -9.00 0.42 -29.56
C ARG A 334 -9.41 1.42 -28.46
N ASP A 335 -10.57 1.20 -27.88
CA ASP A 335 -11.22 2.17 -26.99
C ASP A 335 -11.25 1.77 -25.51
N SER A 336 -10.81 0.56 -25.12
CA SER A 336 -10.77 0.19 -23.70
C SER A 336 -9.80 -0.94 -23.34
N SER A 337 -9.39 -0.97 -22.07
CA SER A 337 -8.59 -2.02 -21.43
C SER A 337 -9.30 -2.72 -20.27
N GLY A 338 -8.81 -3.89 -19.85
CA GLY A 338 -9.35 -4.61 -18.70
C GLY A 338 -9.15 -3.84 -17.38
N PHE A 339 -8.06 -3.09 -17.28
CA PHE A 339 -7.77 -2.22 -16.13
C PHE A 339 -8.84 -1.14 -15.96
N GLU A 340 -9.13 -0.37 -17.02
CA GLU A 340 -10.19 0.65 -16.98
C GLU A 340 -11.52 0.05 -16.53
N HIS A 341 -11.87 -1.08 -17.12
CA HIS A 341 -13.18 -1.66 -16.93
C HIS A 341 -13.42 -2.18 -15.50
N VAL A 342 -12.37 -2.67 -14.85
CA VAL A 342 -12.42 -3.15 -13.46
C VAL A 342 -12.22 -2.01 -12.46
N PHE A 343 -11.19 -1.17 -12.64
CA PHE A 343 -10.72 -0.25 -11.61
C PHE A 343 -11.17 1.21 -11.79
N VAL A 344 -11.36 1.69 -13.03
CA VAL A 344 -11.74 3.10 -13.29
C VAL A 344 -13.26 3.26 -13.27
N GLY A 345 -13.96 2.35 -13.94
CA GLY A 345 -15.40 2.45 -14.18
C GLY A 345 -15.75 3.45 -15.29
N GLU A 346 -16.90 3.26 -15.90
CA GLU A 346 -17.35 4.07 -17.05
C GLU A 346 -18.85 4.38 -16.94
N VAL A 347 -19.28 5.49 -17.53
CA VAL A 347 -20.71 5.78 -17.74
C VAL A 347 -21.08 5.45 -19.17
N LYS A 348 -21.97 4.47 -19.34
CA LYS A 348 -22.47 4.05 -20.65
C LYS A 348 -24.00 3.95 -20.63
N ASP A 349 -24.64 4.56 -21.62
CA ASP A 349 -26.11 4.56 -21.78
C ASP A 349 -26.86 4.99 -20.49
N GLY A 350 -26.32 5.99 -19.78
CA GLY A 350 -26.88 6.48 -18.51
C GLY A 350 -26.78 5.50 -17.35
N LYS A 351 -25.85 4.53 -17.41
CA LYS A 351 -25.57 3.56 -16.36
C LYS A 351 -24.09 3.48 -16.06
N ILE A 352 -23.75 3.30 -14.79
CA ILE A 352 -22.38 3.08 -14.35
C ILE A 352 -22.03 1.59 -14.50
N SER A 353 -20.99 1.30 -15.27
CA SER A 353 -20.41 -0.04 -15.42
C SER A 353 -19.01 -0.07 -14.79
N GLY A 354 -18.65 -1.19 -14.16
CA GLY A 354 -17.44 -1.25 -13.33
C GLY A 354 -17.56 -0.35 -12.08
N PHE A 355 -16.47 0.28 -11.66
CA PHE A 355 -16.42 1.15 -10.48
C PHE A 355 -16.68 0.41 -9.15
N HIS A 356 -15.78 -0.53 -8.82
CA HIS A 356 -15.86 -1.35 -7.60
C HIS A 356 -14.66 -1.17 -6.66
N ASN A 357 -13.65 -0.41 -7.05
CA ASN A 357 -12.43 -0.24 -6.26
C ASN A 357 -12.57 0.89 -5.24
N TRP A 358 -12.21 0.64 -3.98
CA TRP A 358 -12.39 1.62 -2.91
C TRP A 358 -11.49 2.85 -3.04
N VAL A 359 -10.29 2.73 -3.62
CA VAL A 359 -9.42 3.89 -3.84
C VAL A 359 -10.09 4.84 -4.82
N ARG A 360 -10.67 4.30 -5.90
CA ARG A 360 -11.47 5.09 -6.85
C ARG A 360 -12.70 5.72 -6.18
N LEU A 361 -13.43 4.96 -5.35
CA LEU A 361 -14.59 5.48 -4.60
C LEU A 361 -14.17 6.67 -3.72
N TYR A 362 -13.10 6.50 -2.94
CA TYR A 362 -12.57 7.54 -2.06
C TYR A 362 -12.15 8.80 -2.82
N LEU A 363 -11.42 8.66 -3.93
CA LEU A 363 -10.94 9.80 -4.70
C LEU A 363 -12.09 10.60 -5.33
N GLU A 364 -13.09 9.93 -5.88
CA GLU A 364 -14.25 10.59 -6.51
C GLU A 364 -15.20 11.20 -5.46
N GLU A 365 -15.35 10.58 -4.29
CA GLU A 365 -16.12 11.15 -3.17
C GLU A 365 -15.42 12.41 -2.63
N LYS A 366 -14.11 12.35 -2.42
CA LYS A 366 -13.30 13.50 -2.00
C LYS A 366 -13.34 14.65 -3.01
N ALA A 367 -13.45 14.35 -4.31
CA ALA A 367 -13.60 15.34 -5.37
C ALA A 367 -15.02 15.92 -5.47
N GLY A 368 -16.00 15.35 -4.75
CA GLY A 368 -17.41 15.76 -4.81
C GLY A 368 -18.14 15.26 -6.06
N HIS A 369 -17.55 14.32 -6.80
CA HIS A 369 -18.17 13.70 -7.98
C HIS A 369 -19.02 12.48 -7.62
N LEU A 370 -18.72 11.84 -6.49
CA LEU A 370 -19.45 10.70 -5.96
C LEU A 370 -20.24 11.11 -4.71
N ASP A 371 -21.45 10.59 -4.64
CA ASP A 371 -22.38 10.83 -3.54
C ASP A 371 -22.95 9.48 -3.06
N TYR A 372 -22.48 9.03 -1.91
CA TYR A 372 -22.85 7.77 -1.27
C TYR A 372 -24.28 7.83 -0.74
N ARG A 373 -25.08 6.79 -0.99
CA ARG A 373 -26.54 6.78 -0.70
C ARG A 373 -26.98 5.74 0.33
N GLY A 374 -26.03 5.11 1.01
CA GLY A 374 -26.26 4.04 1.99
C GLY A 374 -25.88 2.65 1.51
N TYR A 375 -25.68 1.74 2.47
CA TYR A 375 -25.32 0.35 2.18
C TYR A 375 -26.56 -0.47 1.85
N ILE A 376 -26.37 -1.47 1.00
CA ILE A 376 -27.42 -2.37 0.57
C ILE A 376 -27.42 -3.62 1.44
N LYS A 377 -28.53 -3.85 2.13
CA LYS A 377 -28.70 -5.06 2.94
C LYS A 377 -28.75 -6.31 2.05
N PRO A 378 -28.07 -7.42 2.42
CA PRO A 378 -28.15 -8.68 1.72
C PRO A 378 -29.59 -9.10 1.40
N ARG A 379 -29.80 -9.81 0.29
CA ARG A 379 -31.13 -10.33 -0.06
C ARG A 379 -31.58 -11.43 0.92
N SER A 380 -30.63 -12.15 1.49
CA SER A 380 -30.83 -13.28 2.40
C SER A 380 -31.31 -12.88 3.80
N SER A 381 -31.10 -11.64 4.24
CA SER A 381 -31.52 -11.16 5.56
C SER A 381 -31.84 -9.66 5.58
N ASN A 382 -32.97 -9.28 6.18
CA ASN A 382 -33.33 -7.89 6.45
C ASN A 382 -32.72 -7.35 7.76
N GLU A 383 -32.29 -8.27 8.64
CA GLU A 383 -31.66 -7.96 9.93
C GLU A 383 -30.13 -7.90 9.83
N ALA A 384 -29.55 -8.37 8.72
CA ALA A 384 -28.12 -8.20 8.45
C ALA A 384 -27.75 -6.71 8.51
N SER A 385 -26.92 -6.39 9.50
CA SER A 385 -26.25 -5.11 9.66
C SER A 385 -24.83 -5.22 9.15
N THR A 386 -24.35 -4.13 8.58
CA THR A 386 -22.93 -3.91 8.29
C THR A 386 -22.40 -2.96 9.36
N ASN A 387 -21.10 -3.01 9.66
CA ASN A 387 -20.46 -2.10 10.60
C ASN A 387 -19.29 -1.34 9.94
N ASN A 388 -18.70 -0.38 10.66
CA ASN A 388 -17.64 0.49 10.12
C ASN A 388 -16.27 -0.22 9.92
N ASP A 389 -16.17 -1.48 10.34
CA ASP A 389 -14.95 -2.27 10.29
C ASP A 389 -15.00 -3.27 9.11
N ASP A 390 -16.18 -3.46 8.50
CA ASP A 390 -16.39 -4.36 7.38
C ASP A 390 -15.52 -3.97 6.17
N GLN A 391 -14.72 -4.91 5.70
CA GLN A 391 -13.82 -4.72 4.55
C GLN A 391 -14.45 -5.16 3.22
N LEU A 392 -15.75 -5.44 3.21
CA LEU A 392 -16.51 -5.77 2.01
C LEU A 392 -17.95 -5.28 2.16
N LEU A 393 -18.32 -4.29 1.34
CA LEU A 393 -19.62 -3.64 1.41
C LEU A 393 -20.33 -3.72 0.07
N THR A 394 -21.65 -3.90 0.10
CA THR A 394 -22.52 -3.60 -1.05
C THR A 394 -23.11 -2.22 -0.85
N ILE A 395 -22.85 -1.29 -1.76
CA ILE A 395 -23.26 0.12 -1.64
C ILE A 395 -24.08 0.60 -2.83
N GLN A 396 -24.82 1.67 -2.61
CA GLN A 396 -25.43 2.49 -3.65
C GLN A 396 -24.81 3.89 -3.61
N PHE A 397 -24.57 4.46 -4.79
CA PHE A 397 -24.05 5.82 -4.91
C PHE A 397 -24.46 6.44 -6.23
N THR A 398 -24.36 7.76 -6.33
CA THR A 398 -24.37 8.45 -7.62
C THR A 398 -22.96 8.91 -7.98
N TRP A 399 -22.62 8.89 -9.26
CA TRP A 399 -21.36 9.43 -9.77
C TRP A 399 -21.65 10.32 -10.97
N ASN A 400 -21.25 11.59 -10.88
CA ASN A 400 -21.59 12.63 -11.87
C ASN A 400 -23.09 12.69 -12.21
N GLY A 401 -23.94 12.49 -11.20
CA GLY A 401 -25.40 12.51 -11.33
C GLY A 401 -26.04 11.24 -11.90
N VAL A 402 -25.25 10.20 -12.21
CA VAL A 402 -25.76 8.89 -12.63
C VAL A 402 -25.78 7.93 -11.45
N GLU A 403 -26.87 7.22 -11.23
CA GLU A 403 -26.99 6.28 -10.11
C GLU A 403 -26.40 4.90 -10.45
N LYS A 404 -25.61 4.34 -9.52
CA LYS A 404 -25.27 2.93 -9.48
C LYS A 404 -26.09 2.26 -8.38
N SER A 405 -27.15 1.55 -8.81
CA SER A 405 -28.14 0.97 -7.88
C SER A 405 -27.55 -0.03 -6.87
N VAL A 406 -26.55 -0.82 -7.28
CA VAL A 406 -25.85 -1.82 -6.46
C VAL A 406 -24.42 -1.99 -6.97
N GLY A 407 -23.43 -1.91 -6.09
CA GLY A 407 -22.07 -2.36 -6.36
C GLY A 407 -21.42 -2.85 -5.08
N SER A 408 -20.82 -4.05 -5.09
CA SER A 408 -19.99 -4.48 -3.96
C SER A 408 -18.53 -4.16 -4.21
N SER A 409 -17.84 -3.77 -3.14
CA SER A 409 -16.48 -3.28 -3.16
C SER A 409 -15.73 -3.79 -1.95
N PHE A 410 -14.51 -4.31 -2.16
CA PHE A 410 -13.57 -4.48 -1.05
C PHE A 410 -13.15 -3.11 -0.55
N ILE A 411 -13.05 -2.93 0.76
CA ILE A 411 -12.64 -1.68 1.41
C ILE A 411 -11.31 -1.90 2.13
N GLY A 412 -10.32 -1.06 1.82
CA GLY A 412 -9.00 -1.09 2.44
C GLY A 412 -8.00 -2.08 1.81
N THR A 413 -8.42 -2.98 0.93
CA THR A 413 -7.52 -3.90 0.19
C THR A 413 -6.45 -3.14 -0.60
N SER A 414 -5.30 -3.77 -0.83
CA SER A 414 -4.29 -3.17 -1.71
C SER A 414 -4.64 -3.32 -3.20
N PRO A 415 -4.12 -2.44 -4.09
CA PRO A 415 -4.28 -2.61 -5.54
C PRO A 415 -3.77 -3.96 -6.05
N GLU A 416 -2.64 -4.44 -5.51
CA GLU A 416 -2.04 -5.72 -5.85
C GLU A 416 -2.88 -6.92 -5.39
N PHE A 417 -3.64 -6.83 -4.29
CA PHE A 417 -4.58 -7.88 -3.89
C PHE A 417 -5.69 -8.05 -4.91
N GLU A 418 -6.40 -6.97 -5.26
CA GLU A 418 -7.51 -7.05 -6.23
C GLU A 418 -7.00 -7.46 -7.63
N LEU A 419 -5.85 -6.92 -8.05
CA LEU A 419 -5.22 -7.33 -9.31
C LEU A 419 -4.86 -8.82 -9.31
N ALA A 420 -4.29 -9.33 -8.21
CA ALA A 420 -3.96 -10.74 -8.06
C ALA A 420 -5.20 -11.64 -8.04
N LEU A 421 -6.23 -11.26 -7.27
CA LEU A 421 -7.48 -11.99 -7.13
C LEU A 421 -8.16 -12.18 -8.49
N TYR A 422 -8.40 -11.08 -9.20
CA TYR A 422 -9.06 -11.15 -10.50
C TYR A 422 -8.18 -11.84 -11.56
N THR A 423 -6.85 -11.74 -11.46
CA THR A 423 -5.93 -12.52 -12.33
C THR A 423 -6.01 -14.02 -12.06
N MET A 424 -6.09 -14.44 -10.79
CA MET A 424 -6.25 -15.85 -10.41
C MET A 424 -7.58 -16.40 -10.91
N CYS A 425 -8.69 -15.67 -10.71
CA CYS A 425 -9.99 -16.01 -11.26
C CYS A 425 -9.95 -16.11 -12.80
N PHE A 426 -9.30 -15.16 -13.48
CA PHE A 426 -9.21 -15.15 -14.93
C PHE A 426 -8.34 -16.28 -15.51
N LEU A 427 -7.26 -16.68 -14.83
CA LEU A 427 -6.32 -17.68 -15.37
C LEU A 427 -6.64 -19.11 -14.93
N VAL A 428 -7.25 -19.29 -13.75
CA VAL A 428 -7.46 -20.60 -13.13
C VAL A 428 -8.94 -20.88 -12.84
N GLY A 429 -9.73 -19.83 -12.64
CA GLY A 429 -11.15 -19.94 -12.30
C GLY A 429 -12.09 -19.88 -13.50
N GLU A 430 -13.35 -19.66 -13.18
CA GLU A 430 -14.49 -19.54 -14.10
C GLU A 430 -15.06 -18.11 -14.08
N GLU A 431 -16.17 -17.86 -14.79
CA GLU A 431 -16.83 -16.55 -14.72
C GLU A 431 -17.44 -16.25 -13.35
N GLU A 432 -17.85 -17.29 -12.62
CA GLU A 432 -18.37 -17.20 -11.24
C GLU A 432 -17.53 -18.09 -10.33
N ASN A 433 -16.88 -17.47 -9.34
CA ASN A 433 -15.99 -18.16 -8.42
C ASN A 433 -16.53 -17.99 -7.00
N ASP A 434 -17.14 -19.04 -6.46
CA ASP A 434 -17.69 -19.04 -5.11
C ASP A 434 -16.57 -19.26 -4.08
N ILE A 435 -16.47 -18.34 -3.12
CA ILE A 435 -15.39 -18.28 -2.14
C ILE A 435 -15.98 -17.93 -0.77
N THR A 436 -15.58 -18.71 0.23
CA THR A 436 -15.74 -18.34 1.64
C THR A 436 -14.48 -17.60 2.07
N LEU A 437 -14.58 -16.30 2.34
CA LEU A 437 -13.45 -15.44 2.67
C LEU A 437 -13.48 -15.09 4.16
N ALA A 438 -12.46 -15.54 4.90
CA ALA A 438 -12.32 -15.25 6.32
C ALA A 438 -11.60 -13.90 6.52
N MET A 439 -12.30 -12.92 7.09
CA MET A 439 -11.82 -11.55 7.29
C MET A 439 -11.66 -11.23 8.78
N GLY A 440 -10.82 -11.98 9.48
CA GLY A 440 -10.67 -11.83 10.93
C GLY A 440 -11.71 -12.67 11.67
N GLU A 441 -12.60 -12.03 12.42
CA GLU A 441 -13.71 -12.72 13.09
C GLU A 441 -14.88 -12.98 12.12
N ASP A 442 -15.03 -12.13 11.10
CA ASP A 442 -16.12 -12.22 10.13
C ASP A 442 -15.83 -13.22 8.99
N THR A 443 -16.89 -13.88 8.52
CA THR A 443 -16.84 -14.76 7.34
C THR A 443 -17.84 -14.33 6.28
N PHE A 444 -17.35 -14.09 5.06
CA PHE A 444 -18.16 -13.70 3.92
C PHE A 444 -18.27 -14.82 2.90
N GLU A 445 -19.50 -15.13 2.48
CA GLU A 445 -19.74 -15.93 1.27
C GLU A 445 -19.82 -14.98 0.08
N VAL A 446 -18.86 -15.09 -0.82
CA VAL A 446 -18.66 -14.16 -1.94
C VAL A 446 -18.59 -14.92 -3.24
N THR A 447 -19.28 -14.46 -4.28
CA THR A 447 -18.92 -14.83 -5.65
C THR A 447 -18.02 -13.75 -6.23
N ILE A 448 -16.81 -14.12 -6.63
CA ILE A 448 -16.00 -13.25 -7.49
C ILE A 448 -16.43 -13.47 -8.93
N LYS A 449 -17.14 -12.48 -9.48
CA LYS A 449 -17.45 -12.44 -10.92
C LYS A 449 -16.19 -12.03 -11.67
N CYS A 450 -15.84 -12.75 -12.73
CA CYS A 450 -14.70 -12.42 -13.58
C CYS A 450 -15.03 -12.75 -15.03
N PHE A 451 -15.51 -11.77 -15.77
CA PHE A 451 -15.88 -11.97 -17.17
C PHE A 451 -14.65 -11.88 -18.09
N ARG A 452 -14.71 -12.53 -19.25
CA ARG A 452 -13.69 -12.40 -20.30
C ARG A 452 -14.15 -11.44 -21.39
N MET A 453 -13.24 -10.60 -21.87
CA MET A 453 -13.45 -9.74 -23.04
C MET A 453 -12.46 -10.10 -24.15
N ALA A 454 -12.90 -9.92 -25.40
CA ALA A 454 -12.11 -10.24 -26.60
C ALA A 454 -11.43 -11.64 -26.57
N ARG A 455 -12.03 -12.60 -25.84
CA ARG A 455 -11.53 -13.95 -25.52
C ARG A 455 -10.34 -14.02 -24.54
N ASP A 456 -9.39 -13.11 -24.63
CA ASP A 456 -8.11 -13.21 -23.89
C ASP A 456 -7.78 -12.01 -22.99
N LYS A 457 -8.76 -11.13 -22.74
CA LYS A 457 -8.64 -9.96 -21.86
C LYS A 457 -9.57 -10.06 -20.66
N VAL A 458 -9.18 -9.46 -19.55
CA VAL A 458 -10.04 -9.35 -18.38
C VAL A 458 -11.20 -8.41 -18.71
N GLY A 459 -12.42 -8.85 -18.42
CA GLY A 459 -13.66 -8.07 -18.47
C GLY A 459 -14.07 -7.60 -17.08
N THR A 460 -15.37 -7.28 -16.89
CA THR A 460 -15.85 -6.80 -15.59
C THR A 460 -15.51 -7.83 -14.53
N SER A 461 -14.88 -7.40 -13.44
CA SER A 461 -14.53 -8.27 -12.34
C SER A 461 -14.83 -7.56 -11.03
N PHE A 462 -15.59 -8.21 -10.15
CA PHE A 462 -16.05 -7.60 -8.90
C PHE A 462 -16.57 -8.68 -7.93
N PRO A 463 -16.56 -8.40 -6.61
CA PRO A 463 -17.19 -9.27 -5.62
C PRO A 463 -18.71 -9.10 -5.59
N GLU A 464 -19.43 -10.18 -5.35
CA GLU A 464 -20.86 -10.22 -5.05
C GLU A 464 -21.09 -10.94 -3.72
N ILE A 465 -21.55 -10.21 -2.70
CA ILE A 465 -21.82 -10.77 -1.37
C ILE A 465 -23.11 -11.59 -1.40
N LYS A 466 -23.04 -12.86 -1.00
CA LYS A 466 -24.21 -13.74 -0.81
C LYS A 466 -24.74 -13.71 0.62
N SER A 467 -23.83 -13.78 1.59
CA SER A 467 -24.14 -13.75 3.02
C SER A 467 -22.93 -13.31 3.84
N HIS A 468 -23.23 -12.79 5.02
CA HIS A 468 -22.29 -12.38 6.06
C HIS A 468 -22.60 -13.18 7.33
N TYR A 469 -21.57 -13.69 8.00
CA TYR A 469 -21.67 -14.38 9.27
C TYR A 469 -20.65 -13.78 10.26
N ASP A 470 -21.17 -13.40 11.43
CA ASP A 470 -20.38 -12.95 12.60
C ASP A 470 -19.76 -14.14 13.35
#